data_AF-A0A9Q2P0M4-F1
#
_entry.id   AF-A0A9Q2P0M4-F1
#
_cell.length_a   1.000
_cell.length_b   1.000
_cell.length_c   1.000
_cell.angle_alpha   90.00
_cell.angle_beta   90.00
_cell.angle_gamma   90.00
#
_symmetry.space_group_name_H-M   'P 1'
#
loop_
_entity.id
_entity.type
_entity.pdbx_description
1 polymer ?
#
loop_
_entity_poly.entity_id
_entity_poly.type
_entity_poly.pdbx_seq_one_letter_code
_entity_poly.pdbx_strand_id
1 'polypeptide(L)' 'MAKLTKDTLFKAPQTRAETVMDKTTRVVREMLDTETEQREAKTQRLRKTRLEREATDSGKTPATKTKTRKTPE' A
#
# COMPACT_ATOMS: atom_id res chain seq x y z
N MET A 1 38.57 27.40 -29.48
CA MET A 1 38.68 25.92 -29.44
C MET A 1 38.20 25.47 -28.07
N ALA A 2 37.06 24.79 -27.97
CA ALA A 2 36.55 24.31 -26.68
C ALA A 2 37.43 23.15 -26.18
N LYS A 3 37.84 23.17 -24.91
CA LYS A 3 38.63 22.11 -24.28
C LYS A 3 37.66 20.98 -23.88
N LEU A 4 37.67 19.86 -24.60
CA LEU A 4 36.85 18.69 -24.23
C LEU A 4 37.49 17.96 -23.04
N THR A 5 36.72 17.77 -21.97
CA THR A 5 37.08 16.91 -20.82
C THR A 5 36.41 15.55 -20.98
N LYS A 6 36.83 14.54 -20.19
CA LYS A 6 36.26 13.18 -20.23
C LYS A 6 34.73 13.17 -20.11
N ASP A 7 34.19 14.10 -19.33
CA ASP A 7 32.75 14.22 -19.06
C ASP A 7 31.98 14.92 -20.19
N THR A 8 32.66 15.74 -21.00
CA THR A 8 32.05 16.46 -22.13
C THR A 8 32.36 15.83 -23.48
N LEU A 9 33.12 14.72 -23.49
CA LEU A 9 33.57 14.06 -24.72
C LEU A 9 32.41 13.39 -25.46
N PHE A 10 31.43 12.87 -24.72
CA PHE A 10 30.24 12.24 -25.28
C PHE A 10 29.00 13.07 -24.95
N LYS A 11 28.08 13.13 -25.90
CA LYS A 11 26.75 13.70 -25.65
C LYS A 11 26.04 12.80 -24.64
N ALA A 12 25.62 13.35 -23.50
CA ALA A 12 24.76 12.63 -22.57
C ALA A 12 23.50 12.14 -23.32
N PRO A 13 23.10 10.87 -23.15
CA PRO A 13 21.90 10.36 -23.78
C PRO A 13 20.71 11.19 -23.28
N GLN A 14 19.96 11.79 -24.21
CA GLN A 14 18.76 12.51 -23.82
C GLN A 14 17.71 11.52 -23.31
N THR A 15 17.20 11.81 -22.12
CA THR A 15 16.04 11.09 -21.57
C THR A 15 14.89 11.29 -22.54
N ARG A 16 14.32 10.20 -23.05
CA ARG A 16 13.19 10.29 -23.98
C ARG A 16 12.03 10.99 -23.29
N ALA A 17 11.41 11.92 -24.00
CA ALA A 17 10.19 12.55 -23.52
C ALA A 17 9.09 11.49 -23.38
N GLU A 18 8.40 11.48 -22.25
CA GLU A 18 7.29 10.56 -21.99
C GLU A 18 6.19 10.74 -23.04
N THR A 19 5.75 9.63 -23.63
CA THR A 19 4.62 9.62 -24.55
C THR A 19 3.31 9.79 -23.78
N VAL A 20 2.21 10.10 -24.48
CA VAL A 20 0.88 10.18 -23.85
C VAL A 20 0.49 8.85 -23.18
N MET A 21 0.89 7.72 -23.78
CA MET A 21 0.66 6.37 -23.23
C MET A 21 1.47 6.10 -21.96
N ASP A 22 2.71 6.61 -21.89
CA ASP A 22 3.53 6.49 -20.68
C ASP A 22 2.90 7.26 -19.52
N LYS A 23 2.37 8.46 -19.82
CA LYS A 23 1.66 9.29 -18.84
C LYS A 23 0.41 8.61 -18.31
N THR A 24 -0.43 8.06 -19.18
CA THR A 24 -1.64 7.35 -18.72
C THR A 24 -1.26 6.12 -17.91
N THR A 25 -0.25 5.36 -18.31
CA THR A 25 0.25 4.21 -17.56
C THR A 25 0.74 4.60 -16.17
N ARG A 26 1.47 5.71 -16.06
CA ARG A 26 1.93 6.25 -14.78
C ARG A 26 0.76 6.62 -13.87
N VAL A 27 -0.22 7.34 -14.40
CA VAL A 27 -1.41 7.77 -13.64
C VAL A 27 -2.20 6.56 -13.14
N VAL A 28 -2.39 5.54 -13.97
CA VAL A 28 -3.09 4.31 -13.57
C VAL A 28 -2.34 3.57 -12.46
N ARG A 29 -1.01 3.49 -12.52
CA ARG A 29 -0.21 2.89 -11.44
C ARG A 29 -0.36 3.66 -10.13
N GLU A 30 -0.26 4.98 -10.19
CA GLU A 30 -0.43 5.84 -9.01
C GLU A 30 -1.82 5.68 -8.37
N MET A 31 -2.88 5.56 -9.17
CA MET A 31 -4.22 5.26 -8.67
C MET A 31 -4.28 3.91 -7.93
N LEU A 32 -3.66 2.86 -8.50
CA LEU A 32 -3.64 1.55 -7.85
C LEU A 32 -2.83 1.57 -6.55
N ASP A 33 -1.66 2.20 -6.57
CA ASP A 33 -0.78 2.29 -5.41
C ASP A 33 -1.49 3.02 -4.26
N THR A 34 -2.08 4.19 -4.54
CA THR A 34 -2.84 4.96 -3.53
C THR A 34 -4.03 4.17 -2.96
N GLU A 35 -4.77 3.42 -3.77
CA GLU A 35 -5.84 2.55 -3.28
C GLU A 35 -5.31 1.42 -2.38
N THR A 36 -4.20 0.80 -2.77
CA THR A 36 -3.60 -0.29 -1.98
C THR A 36 -3.10 0.24 -0.63
N GLU A 37 -2.42 1.38 -0.60
CA GLU A 37 -1.97 2.03 0.62
C GLU A 37 -3.13 2.32 1.58
N GLN A 38 -4.26 2.84 1.07
CA GLN A 38 -5.44 3.09 1.89
C GLN A 38 -6.02 1.81 2.50
N ARG A 39 -6.09 0.72 1.72
CA ARG A 39 -6.57 -0.59 2.20
C ARG A 39 -5.63 -1.17 3.26
N GLU A 40 -4.33 -1.06 3.04
CA GLU A 40 -3.32 -1.52 3.98
C GLU A 40 -3.35 -0.72 5.28
N ALA A 41 -3.39 0.61 5.22
CA ALA A 41 -3.49 1.48 6.38
C ALA A 41 -4.73 1.16 7.23
N LYS A 42 -5.89 0.96 6.57
CA LYS A 42 -7.12 0.53 7.25
C LYS A 42 -6.94 -0.83 7.92
N THR A 43 -6.36 -1.80 7.21
CA THR A 43 -6.13 -3.15 7.72
C THR A 43 -5.19 -3.14 8.93
N GLN A 44 -4.09 -2.38 8.84
CA GLN A 44 -3.14 -2.22 9.94
C GLN A 44 -3.80 -1.58 11.16
N ARG A 45 -4.63 -0.55 10.96
CA ARG A 45 -5.40 0.07 12.05
C ARG A 45 -6.33 -0.93 12.73
N LEU A 46 -7.10 -1.69 11.94
CA LEU A 46 -8.02 -2.70 12.48
C LEU A 46 -7.28 -3.83 13.21
N ARG A 47 -6.13 -4.26 12.68
CA ARG A 47 -5.27 -5.26 13.34
C ARG A 47 -4.75 -4.75 14.67
N LYS A 48 -4.27 -3.51 14.75
CA LYS A 48 -3.82 -2.89 16.01
C LYS A 48 -4.96 -2.83 17.04
N THR A 49 -6.12 -2.32 16.64
CA THR A 49 -7.30 -2.28 17.53
C THR A 49 -7.74 -3.68 17.98
N ARG A 50 -7.65 -4.70 17.12
CA ARG A 50 -7.95 -6.07 17.50
C ARG A 50 -6.96 -6.61 18.53
N LEU A 51 -5.67 -6.36 18.32
CA LEU A 51 -4.60 -6.79 19.22
C LEU A 51 -4.72 -6.12 20.60
N GLU A 52 -5.05 -4.83 20.64
CA GLU A 52 -5.32 -4.10 21.89
C GLU A 52 -6.52 -4.71 22.63
N ARG A 53 -7.61 -5.02 21.91
CA ARG A 53 -8.79 -5.68 22.49
C ARG A 53 -8.47 -7.06 23.03
N GLU A 54 -7.73 -7.87 22.27
CA GLU A 54 -7.29 -9.20 22.71
C GLU A 54 -6.37 -9.10 23.93
N ALA A 55 -5.48 -8.13 23.99
CA ALA A 55 -4.67 -7.87 25.19
C ALA A 55 -5.56 -7.51 26.40
N THR A 56 -6.59 -6.68 26.22
CA THR A 56 -7.52 -6.33 27.31
C THR A 56 -8.45 -7.48 27.72
N ASP A 57 -8.90 -8.30 26.77
CA ASP A 57 -9.79 -9.44 27.02
C ASP A 57 -9.03 -10.68 27.53
N SER A 58 -7.74 -10.83 27.22
CA SER A 58 -6.90 -11.91 27.75
C SER A 58 -6.69 -11.83 29.28
N GLY A 59 -6.97 -10.68 29.89
CA GLY A 59 -7.06 -10.51 31.34
C GLY A 59 -8.43 -10.86 31.94
N LYS A 60 -9.44 -11.15 31.11
CA LYS A 60 -10.80 -11.47 31.54
C LYS A 60 -11.22 -12.82 30.96
N THR A 61 -11.05 -13.87 31.77
CA THR A 61 -11.55 -15.22 31.52
C THR A 61 -12.96 -15.18 30.91
N PRO A 62 -13.20 -15.72 29.71
CA PRO A 62 -14.52 -15.67 29.10
C PRO A 62 -15.43 -16.67 29.80
N ALA A 63 -16.44 -16.16 30.51
CA ALA A 63 -17.58 -16.96 30.91
C ALA A 63 -18.28 -17.47 29.63
N THR A 64 -18.21 -18.77 29.42
CA THR A 64 -18.84 -19.54 28.35
C THR A 64 -20.32 -19.15 28.19
N LYS A 65 -20.67 -18.53 27.06
CA LYS A 65 -22.08 -18.43 26.63
C LYS A 65 -22.25 -19.24 25.34
N THR A 66 -22.76 -20.45 25.54
CA THR A 66 -23.11 -21.44 24.53
C THR A 66 -24.07 -20.84 23.48
N LYS A 67 -23.72 -20.98 22.20
CA LYS A 67 -24.55 -20.59 21.05
C LYS A 67 -25.74 -21.56 20.93
N THR A 68 -26.97 -21.08 21.06
CA THR A 68 -28.16 -21.79 20.57
C THR A 68 -28.41 -21.40 19.11
N ARG A 69 -28.27 -22.36 18.19
CA ARG A 69 -28.61 -22.20 16.77
C ARG A 69 -30.10 -22.54 16.60
N LYS A 70 -30.96 -21.56 16.30
CA LYS A 70 -32.35 -21.83 15.88
C LYS A 70 -32.36 -22.26 14.42
N THR A 71 -32.79 -23.48 14.17
CA THR A 71 -33.25 -23.97 12.86
C THR A 71 -34.67 -23.45 12.62
N PRO A 72 -35.00 -22.87 11.46
CA PRO A 72 -36.39 -22.76 11.02
C PRO A 72 -36.77 -24.00 10.21
N GLU A 73 -37.97 -24.49 10.51
CA GLU A 73 -38.75 -25.52 9.79
C GLU A 73 -39.36 -24.95 8.50
#